data_AF-A0A6P0JRI0-F1
#
_entry.id   AF-A0A6P0JRI0-F1
#
_cell.length_a   1.000
_cell.length_b   1.000
_cell.length_c   1.000
_cell.angle_alpha   90.00
_cell.angle_beta   90.00
_cell.angle_gamma   90.00
#
_symmetry.space_group_name_H-M   'P 1'
#
loop_
_entity.id
_entity.type
_entity.pdbx_description
1 polymer ?
#
loop_
_entity_poly.entity_id
_entity_poly.type
_entity_poly.pdbx_seq_one_letter_code
_entity_poly.pdbx_strand_id
1 'polypeptide(L)'
;MVSRGEYGIESATKSGSHYKVTLDNPLGGRTEWYVFEGHMNVLNAGTIVITADTVFKTKPVQSSSLSDDETATVTQRELAVKSYEPRGSHLLVTFVNPIEGRTDWYVFKGHVETMNIEDYPPPQETPQSAPQGQLIRIPGEGQVGTLDSIVEGGNFNWGEATKGGSRIPVNAAVTNNIIAMAKRMDEVRNKLGDRPITITSWYRPPQVNRAVGGARNSTHLRGHGVDFIVSGLSPREVQRELDPWWNGGLGYGHTFTHLDNRGYRARWNYG
;
A
#
# COMPACT_ATOMS: atom_id res chain seq x y z
N MET A 1 -8.32 7.53 24.38
CA MET A 1 -7.95 6.23 23.79
C MET A 1 -6.98 6.49 22.67
N VAL A 2 -5.83 5.82 22.70
CA VAL A 2 -4.80 5.91 21.67
C VAL A 2 -5.05 4.78 20.68
N SER A 3 -4.96 5.05 19.38
CA SER A 3 -5.07 4.03 18.33
C SER A 3 -3.96 2.99 18.47
N ARG A 4 -4.24 1.71 18.16
CA ARG A 4 -3.19 0.70 18.02
C ARG A 4 -2.25 1.11 16.88
N GLY A 5 -0.94 1.12 17.13
CA GLY A 5 0.08 1.54 16.16
C GLY A 5 1.49 1.50 16.72
N GLU A 6 2.47 1.79 15.88
CA GLU A 6 3.88 1.96 16.27
C GLU A 6 4.15 3.42 16.65
N TYR A 7 4.96 3.61 17.68
CA TYR A 7 5.34 4.93 18.18
C TYR A 7 6.87 4.94 18.38
N GLY A 8 7.54 5.98 17.87
CA GLY A 8 8.96 6.20 18.17
C GLY A 8 9.13 6.54 19.65
N ILE A 9 10.13 5.94 20.30
CA ILE A 9 10.41 6.12 21.72
C ILE A 9 11.89 6.48 21.90
N GLU A 10 12.14 7.50 22.72
CA GLU A 10 13.48 7.88 23.16
C GLU A 10 13.99 6.89 24.22
N SER A 11 13.08 6.41 25.07
CA SER A 11 13.40 5.42 26.10
C SER A 11 12.18 4.63 26.56
N ALA A 12 12.40 3.42 27.07
CA ALA A 12 11.43 2.65 27.82
C ALA A 12 12.09 1.95 29.00
N THR A 13 11.70 2.33 30.22
CA THR A 13 12.23 1.76 31.46
C THR A 13 11.12 1.02 32.18
N LYS A 14 11.32 -0.26 32.49
CA LYS A 14 10.33 -1.06 33.22
C LYS A 14 10.22 -0.58 34.67
N SER A 15 8.99 -0.34 35.13
CA SER A 15 8.64 0.08 36.49
C SER A 15 7.42 -0.73 36.96
N GLY A 16 7.70 -1.83 37.67
CA GLY A 16 6.67 -2.79 38.06
C GLY A 16 5.99 -3.44 36.85
N SER A 17 4.66 -3.40 36.79
CA SER A 17 3.83 -3.94 35.70
C SER A 17 3.66 -2.99 34.50
N HIS A 18 4.34 -1.84 34.52
CA HIS A 18 4.27 -0.84 33.47
C HIS A 18 5.67 -0.49 32.97
N TYR A 19 5.76 0.02 31.75
CA TYR A 19 6.92 0.73 31.24
C TYR A 19 6.68 2.23 31.39
N LYS A 20 7.68 2.95 31.90
CA LYS A 20 7.80 4.40 31.69
C LYS A 20 8.41 4.61 30.31
N VAL A 21 7.65 5.17 29.38
CA VAL A 21 8.04 5.39 27.99
C VAL A 21 8.13 6.88 27.72
N THR A 22 9.21 7.32 27.10
CA THR A 22 9.34 8.67 26.54
C THR A 22 9.22 8.57 25.03
N LEU A 23 8.22 9.22 24.44
CA LEU A 23 7.96 9.24 23.01
C LEU A 23 8.77 10.32 22.31
N ASP A 24 9.28 10.03 21.11
CA ASP A 24 9.94 11.01 20.23
C ASP A 24 9.01 12.17 19.87
N ASN A 25 7.71 11.87 19.70
CA ASN A 25 6.68 12.82 19.33
C ASN A 25 5.59 12.88 20.40
N PRO A 26 5.16 14.08 20.84
CA PRO A 26 4.13 14.20 21.86
C PRO A 26 2.80 13.60 21.40
N LEU A 27 2.25 12.72 22.23
CA LEU A 27 0.89 12.22 22.08
C LEU A 27 -0.01 13.03 23.02
N GLY A 28 -1.03 13.70 22.50
CA GLY A 28 -1.91 14.54 23.34
C GLY A 28 -1.16 15.63 24.13
N GLY A 29 -0.06 16.15 23.60
CA GLY A 29 0.77 17.18 24.23
C GLY A 29 1.73 16.68 25.31
N ARG A 30 1.92 15.36 25.46
CA ARG A 30 2.87 14.76 26.42
C ARG A 30 3.76 13.71 25.75
N THR A 31 5.03 13.68 26.11
CA THR A 31 6.00 12.68 25.64
C THR A 31 6.16 11.53 26.63
N GLU A 32 5.99 11.75 27.93
CA GLU A 32 6.10 10.69 28.94
C GLU A 32 4.77 9.99 29.21
N TRP A 33 4.79 8.65 29.14
CA TRP A 33 3.63 7.79 29.36
C TRP A 33 3.99 6.56 30.19
N TYR A 34 3.01 6.03 30.93
CA TYR A 34 3.10 4.71 31.54
C TYR A 34 2.21 3.75 30.76
N VAL A 35 2.80 2.66 30.25
CA VAL A 35 2.09 1.68 29.43
C VAL A 35 2.20 0.32 30.08
N PHE A 36 1.07 -0.36 30.24
CA PHE A 36 1.04 -1.71 30.82
C PHE A 36 1.86 -2.67 29.95
N GLU A 37 2.69 -3.52 30.57
CA GLU A 37 3.63 -4.39 29.85
C GLU A 37 2.94 -5.34 28.85
N GLY A 38 1.71 -5.77 29.11
CA GLY A 38 0.94 -6.61 28.19
C GLY A 38 0.36 -5.88 26.97
N HIS A 39 0.51 -4.56 26.88
CA HIS A 39 -0.07 -3.72 25.82
C HIS A 39 0.98 -3.09 24.90
N MET A 40 2.28 -3.36 25.12
CA MET A 40 3.35 -2.86 24.27
C MET A 40 4.48 -3.86 24.12
N ASN A 41 5.19 -3.77 22.99
CA ASN A 41 6.47 -4.41 22.78
C ASN A 41 7.51 -3.30 22.58
N VAL A 42 8.66 -3.38 23.26
CA VAL A 42 9.80 -2.50 23.00
C VAL A 42 10.65 -3.17 21.92
N LEU A 43 10.77 -2.52 20.77
CA LEU A 43 11.61 -2.97 19.66
C LEU A 43 12.94 -2.20 19.72
N ASN A 44 14.07 -2.89 19.54
CA ASN A 44 15.35 -2.23 19.32
C ASN A 44 15.36 -1.67 17.89
N ALA A 45 15.36 -0.34 17.72
CA ALA A 45 15.50 0.27 16.40
C ALA A 45 16.93 0.10 15.90
N GLY A 46 17.11 -0.33 14.65
CA GLY A 46 18.42 -0.28 14.01
C GLY A 46 18.88 1.18 13.87
N THR A 47 20.18 1.44 13.98
CA THR A 47 20.73 2.80 13.88
C THR A 47 21.62 2.94 12.66
N ILE A 48 21.40 3.99 11.86
CA ILE A 48 22.37 4.46 10.88
C ILE A 48 23.16 5.63 11.48
N VAL A 49 24.47 5.50 11.46
CA VAL A 49 25.45 6.50 11.89
C VAL A 49 25.94 7.23 10.66
N ILE A 50 25.70 8.53 10.57
CA ILE A 50 26.23 9.36 9.49
C ILE A 50 27.67 9.74 9.85
N THR A 51 28.63 9.15 9.16
CA THR A 51 30.07 9.30 9.44
C THR A 51 30.69 10.50 8.72
N ALA A 52 30.00 11.09 7.75
CA ALA A 52 30.35 12.34 7.08
C ALA A 52 29.09 13.10 6.65
N ASP A 53 29.16 14.44 6.65
CA ASP A 53 28.08 15.27 6.10
C ASP A 53 27.71 14.80 4.70
N THR A 54 26.41 14.58 4.49
CA THR A 54 25.92 13.88 3.31
C THR A 54 24.59 14.42 2.83
N VAL A 55 24.21 14.02 1.62
CA VAL A 55 22.93 14.40 1.01
C VAL A 55 22.11 13.14 0.80
N PHE A 56 20.95 13.11 1.45
CA PHE A 56 19.90 12.15 1.20
C PHE A 56 19.13 12.55 -0.04
N LYS A 57 18.72 11.55 -0.83
CA LYS A 57 18.16 11.76 -2.16
C LYS A 57 16.93 10.91 -2.38
N THR A 58 16.01 11.38 -3.21
CA THR A 58 14.82 10.60 -3.58
C THR A 58 15.13 9.50 -4.60
N LYS A 59 16.26 9.62 -5.29
CA LYS A 59 16.75 8.70 -6.32
C LYS A 59 18.27 8.52 -6.19
N PRO A 60 18.85 7.36 -6.56
CA PRO A 60 20.28 7.08 -6.45
C PRO A 60 21.11 7.72 -7.59
N VAL A 61 20.91 9.01 -7.85
CA VAL A 61 21.65 9.78 -8.87
C VAL A 61 22.52 10.85 -8.20
N GLN A 62 23.29 11.62 -8.96
CA GLN A 62 24.08 12.72 -8.41
C GLN A 62 23.15 13.80 -7.83
N SER A 63 23.44 14.34 -6.64
CA SER A 63 22.59 15.35 -6.01
C SER A 63 22.44 16.60 -6.87
N SER A 64 23.46 16.96 -7.65
CA SER A 64 23.40 18.08 -8.60
C SER A 64 22.39 17.90 -9.74
N SER A 65 21.85 16.70 -9.93
CA SER A 65 20.79 16.41 -10.92
C SER A 65 19.38 16.39 -10.32
N LEU A 66 19.25 16.70 -9.03
CA LEU A 66 18.00 16.70 -8.28
C LEU A 66 17.64 18.12 -7.85
N SER A 67 16.34 18.39 -7.70
CA SER A 67 15.86 19.64 -7.13
C SER A 67 15.98 19.64 -5.60
N ASP A 68 15.83 20.83 -4.99
CA ASP A 68 15.97 20.99 -3.54
C ASP A 68 14.98 20.12 -2.76
N ASP A 69 13.74 19.94 -3.25
CA ASP A 69 12.72 19.07 -2.66
C ASP A 69 12.97 17.56 -2.85
N GLU A 70 13.94 17.22 -3.70
CA GLU A 70 14.43 15.86 -3.92
C GLU A 70 15.71 15.55 -3.12
N THR A 71 16.16 16.48 -2.28
CA THR A 71 17.36 16.32 -1.46
C THR A 71 17.14 16.72 -0.01
N ALA A 72 17.90 16.13 0.91
CA ALA A 72 17.99 16.58 2.28
C ALA A 72 19.44 16.51 2.76
N THR A 73 20.01 17.64 3.14
CA THR A 73 21.36 17.66 3.72
C THR A 73 21.30 17.21 5.17
N VAL A 74 22.14 16.25 5.51
CA VAL A 74 22.22 15.67 6.84
C VAL A 74 23.66 15.75 7.32
N THR A 75 23.88 16.43 8.44
CA THR A 75 25.18 16.48 9.10
C THR A 75 25.46 15.17 9.83
N GLN A 76 26.72 14.93 10.19
CA GLN A 76 27.12 13.81 11.06
C GLN A 76 26.23 13.72 12.32
N ARG A 77 25.53 12.60 12.48
CA ARG A 77 24.65 12.26 13.61
C ARG A 77 24.20 10.80 13.52
N GLU A 78 23.57 10.31 14.57
CA GLU A 78 22.89 9.02 14.58
C GLU A 78 21.40 9.18 14.25
N LEU A 79 20.85 8.24 13.50
CA LEU A 79 19.46 8.23 13.07
C LEU A 79 18.86 6.83 13.21
N ALA A 80 17.71 6.75 13.89
CA ALA A 80 16.96 5.51 14.01
C ALA A 80 16.28 5.15 12.69
N VAL A 81 16.47 3.90 12.25
CA VAL A 81 15.92 3.36 11.01
C VAL A 81 14.96 2.22 11.28
N LYS A 82 13.91 2.14 10.46
CA LYS A 82 13.05 0.98 10.35
C LYS A 82 13.74 -0.11 9.54
N SER A 83 14.34 0.26 8.42
CA SER A 83 14.99 -0.68 7.50
C SER A 83 16.02 0.02 6.61
N TYR A 84 16.91 -0.76 6.00
CA TYR A 84 17.78 -0.30 4.92
C TYR A 84 18.02 -1.41 3.90
N GLU A 85 18.30 -1.03 2.66
CA GLU A 85 18.51 -1.93 1.54
C GLU A 85 19.67 -1.45 0.66
N PRO A 86 20.67 -2.30 0.37
CA PRO A 86 21.75 -1.97 -0.55
C PRO A 86 21.29 -1.78 -2.01
N ARG A 87 21.53 -0.61 -2.60
CA ARG A 87 21.23 -0.26 -4.01
C ARG A 87 22.48 0.26 -4.72
N GLY A 88 23.30 -0.65 -5.24
CA GLY A 88 24.56 -0.30 -5.90
C GLY A 88 25.51 0.43 -4.94
N SER A 89 25.89 1.68 -5.26
CA SER A 89 26.72 2.54 -4.41
C SER A 89 25.95 3.26 -3.29
N HIS A 90 24.63 3.08 -3.21
CA HIS A 90 23.76 3.73 -2.23
C HIS A 90 23.06 2.72 -1.32
N LEU A 91 22.55 3.17 -0.17
CA LEU A 91 21.54 2.50 0.63
C LEU A 91 20.21 3.22 0.44
N LEU A 92 19.12 2.48 0.20
CA LEU A 92 17.78 2.96 0.46
C LEU A 92 17.49 2.75 1.95
N VAL A 93 17.09 3.80 2.66
CA VAL A 93 16.88 3.78 4.11
C VAL A 93 15.48 4.26 4.40
N THR A 94 14.76 3.55 5.26
CA THR A 94 13.47 3.99 5.82
C THR A 94 13.70 4.40 7.27
N PHE A 95 13.55 5.69 7.57
CA PHE A 95 13.73 6.21 8.93
C PHE A 95 12.50 6.00 9.81
N VAL A 96 12.74 5.83 11.10
CA VAL A 96 11.67 5.83 12.11
C VAL A 96 10.98 7.20 12.12
N ASN A 97 11.78 8.28 12.12
CA ASN A 97 11.31 9.65 12.09
C ASN A 97 11.59 10.29 10.72
N PRO A 98 10.59 10.92 10.07
CA PRO A 98 10.79 11.54 8.76
C PRO A 98 11.85 12.65 8.79
N ILE A 99 12.64 12.73 7.72
CA ILE A 99 13.56 13.84 7.44
C ILE A 99 12.95 14.63 6.29
N GLU A 100 12.78 15.94 6.48
CA GLU A 100 12.08 16.82 5.51
C GLU A 100 10.71 16.25 5.09
N GLY A 101 9.97 15.69 6.05
CA GLY A 101 8.63 15.13 5.83
C GLY A 101 8.60 13.77 5.11
N ARG A 102 9.76 13.14 4.84
CA ARG A 102 9.87 11.86 4.14
C ARG A 102 10.64 10.82 4.96
N THR A 103 10.15 9.58 4.97
CA THR A 103 10.80 8.47 5.67
C THR A 103 11.84 7.76 4.82
N ASP A 104 11.65 7.71 3.50
CA ASP A 104 12.49 6.92 2.60
C ASP A 104 13.50 7.78 1.84
N TRP A 105 14.77 7.41 1.93
CA TRP A 105 15.87 8.17 1.35
C TRP A 105 16.99 7.27 0.84
N TYR A 106 17.62 7.68 -0.26
CA TYR A 106 18.89 7.14 -0.73
C TYR A 106 20.05 7.90 -0.11
N VAL A 107 21.02 7.18 0.46
CA VAL A 107 22.29 7.73 0.98
C VAL A 107 23.48 7.00 0.37
N PHE A 108 24.59 7.70 0.15
CA PHE A 108 25.83 7.07 -0.33
C PHE A 108 26.44 6.18 0.76
N LYS A 109 26.75 4.93 0.41
CA LYS A 109 27.26 3.92 1.35
C LYS A 109 28.52 4.37 2.10
N GLY A 110 29.40 5.12 1.43
CA GLY A 110 30.67 5.55 2.03
C GLY A 110 30.53 6.63 3.12
N HIS A 111 29.33 7.18 3.35
CA HIS A 111 29.10 8.23 4.36
C HIS A 111 28.33 7.72 5.58
N VAL A 112 28.08 6.40 5.67
CA VAL A 112 27.23 5.84 6.72
C VAL A 112 27.77 4.51 7.25
N GLU A 113 27.58 4.28 8.54
CA GLU A 113 27.78 3.00 9.22
C GLU A 113 26.46 2.53 9.86
N THR A 114 26.30 1.21 10.05
CA THR A 114 25.08 0.61 10.59
C THR A 114 25.39 -0.03 11.96
N MET A 115 24.73 0.39 13.04
CA MET A 115 24.96 -0.09 14.42
C MET A 115 23.68 -0.70 15.02
N ASN A 116 23.85 -1.69 15.92
CA ASN A 116 22.79 -2.32 16.73
C ASN A 116 21.59 -2.86 15.95
N ILE A 117 21.85 -3.35 14.75
CA ILE A 117 20.88 -4.13 13.97
C ILE A 117 21.09 -5.59 14.37
N GLU A 118 20.34 -6.10 15.34
CA GLU A 118 20.12 -7.56 15.42
C GLU A 118 19.49 -7.93 14.09
N ASP A 119 20.21 -8.71 13.25
CA ASP A 119 19.83 -9.16 11.90
C ASP A 119 18.40 -8.76 11.55
N TYR A 120 18.21 -7.46 11.26
CA TYR A 120 16.92 -6.98 10.81
C TYR A 120 16.83 -7.66 9.47
N PRO A 121 15.97 -8.68 9.31
CA PRO A 121 16.00 -9.46 8.09
C PRO A 121 15.91 -8.42 6.99
N PRO A 122 16.90 -8.36 6.06
CA PRO A 122 16.81 -7.42 4.92
C PRO A 122 15.38 -7.56 4.46
N PRO A 123 14.57 -6.47 4.45
CA PRO A 123 13.11 -6.57 4.38
C PRO A 123 12.88 -7.66 3.37
N GLN A 124 12.40 -8.83 3.84
CA GLN A 124 12.53 -10.05 3.03
C GLN A 124 12.07 -9.58 1.67
N GLU A 125 12.92 -9.66 0.64
CA GLU A 125 12.36 -9.75 -0.68
C GLU A 125 11.41 -10.92 -0.48
N THR A 126 10.12 -10.65 -0.26
CA THR A 126 9.07 -11.62 -0.50
C THR A 126 9.48 -12.07 -1.87
N PRO A 127 10.04 -13.29 -2.05
CA PRO A 127 10.79 -13.62 -3.23
C PRO A 127 9.90 -13.19 -4.36
N GLN A 128 10.26 -12.10 -5.08
CA GLN A 128 9.26 -11.40 -5.87
C GLN A 128 8.96 -12.41 -6.94
N SER A 129 7.84 -13.09 -6.74
CA SER A 129 7.68 -14.43 -7.28
C SER A 129 7.78 -14.22 -8.77
N ALA A 130 8.69 -14.93 -9.44
CA ALA A 130 8.98 -14.67 -10.85
C ALA A 130 7.64 -14.44 -11.56
N PRO A 131 7.45 -13.29 -12.23
CA PRO A 131 6.12 -12.82 -12.61
C PRO A 131 5.32 -13.94 -13.26
N GLN A 132 4.16 -14.23 -12.70
CA GLN A 132 3.40 -15.42 -13.06
C GLN A 132 2.40 -15.10 -14.18
N GLY A 133 2.26 -16.04 -15.12
CA GLY A 133 1.39 -15.87 -16.28
C GLY A 133 2.00 -14.98 -17.37
N GLN A 134 1.15 -14.33 -18.16
CA GLN A 134 1.59 -13.49 -19.26
C GLN A 134 2.18 -12.18 -18.73
N LEU A 135 3.35 -11.81 -19.23
CA LEU A 135 3.97 -10.52 -18.92
C LEU A 135 3.25 -9.39 -19.65
N ILE A 136 2.87 -8.36 -18.90
CA ILE A 136 2.21 -7.15 -19.41
C ILE A 136 2.87 -5.90 -18.81
N ARG A 137 2.76 -4.78 -19.52
CA ARG A 137 3.26 -3.48 -19.04
C ARG A 137 2.11 -2.62 -18.55
N ILE A 138 2.10 -2.31 -17.26
CA ILE A 138 1.08 -1.50 -16.61
C ILE A 138 1.64 -0.09 -16.36
N PRO A 139 0.98 0.98 -16.84
CA PRO A 139 1.42 2.33 -16.55
C PRO A 139 1.46 2.61 -15.05
N GLY A 140 2.58 3.07 -14.52
CA GLY A 140 2.77 3.32 -13.08
C GLY A 140 3.45 2.17 -12.32
N GLU A 141 3.24 0.92 -12.74
CA GLU A 141 3.80 -0.27 -12.06
C GLU A 141 4.98 -0.90 -12.82
N GLY A 142 5.10 -0.65 -14.12
CA GLY A 142 6.13 -1.27 -14.95
C GLY A 142 5.68 -2.62 -15.50
N GLN A 143 6.54 -3.64 -15.45
CA GLN A 143 6.25 -4.96 -15.98
C GLN A 143 5.77 -5.89 -14.87
N VAL A 144 4.61 -6.52 -15.08
CA VAL A 144 3.97 -7.45 -14.14
C VAL A 144 3.47 -8.69 -14.89
N GLY A 145 3.30 -9.79 -14.18
CA GLY A 145 2.61 -10.99 -14.65
C GLY A 145 1.10 -10.88 -14.45
N THR A 146 0.30 -11.47 -15.35
CA THR A 146 -1.16 -11.48 -15.21
C THR A 146 -1.65 -12.26 -13.98
N LEU A 147 -0.87 -13.17 -13.43
CA LEU A 147 -1.23 -13.90 -12.21
C LEU A 147 -0.64 -13.27 -10.95
N ASP A 148 0.13 -12.19 -11.08
CA ASP A 148 0.64 -11.44 -9.94
C ASP A 148 -0.53 -10.72 -9.25
N SER A 149 -0.57 -10.82 -7.92
CA SER A 149 -1.53 -10.04 -7.12
C SER A 149 -1.31 -8.54 -7.33
N ILE A 150 -2.41 -7.79 -7.46
CA ILE A 150 -2.38 -6.33 -7.64
C ILE A 150 -1.87 -5.64 -6.37
N VAL A 151 -2.22 -6.20 -5.22
CA VAL A 151 -1.78 -5.78 -3.89
C VAL A 151 -1.01 -6.95 -3.29
N GLU A 152 0.13 -6.68 -2.66
CA GLU A 152 0.91 -7.71 -1.98
C GLU A 152 0.04 -8.47 -0.97
N GLY A 153 0.05 -9.81 -1.06
CA GLY A 153 -0.80 -10.69 -0.25
C GLY A 153 -2.31 -10.63 -0.55
N GLY A 154 -2.73 -9.84 -1.55
CA GLY A 154 -4.12 -9.68 -1.95
C GLY A 154 -4.65 -10.85 -2.79
N ASN A 155 -5.99 -10.97 -2.86
CA ASN A 155 -6.68 -12.09 -3.52
C ASN A 155 -6.99 -11.85 -5.00
N PHE A 156 -6.65 -10.67 -5.53
CA PHE A 156 -6.99 -10.27 -6.90
C PHE A 156 -5.73 -9.97 -7.72
N ASN A 157 -5.70 -10.42 -8.97
CA ASN A 157 -4.53 -10.33 -9.85
C ASN A 157 -4.73 -9.42 -11.07
N TRP A 158 -3.61 -9.05 -11.70
CA TRP A 158 -3.62 -8.16 -12.86
C TRP A 158 -4.41 -8.72 -14.05
N GLY A 159 -4.47 -10.03 -14.22
CA GLY A 159 -5.25 -10.71 -15.24
C GLY A 159 -6.74 -10.49 -15.07
N GLU A 160 -7.24 -10.50 -13.83
CA GLU A 160 -8.65 -10.17 -13.54
C GLU A 160 -8.97 -8.71 -13.86
N ALA A 161 -8.10 -7.78 -13.43
CA ALA A 161 -8.29 -6.36 -13.68
C ALA A 161 -8.22 -5.99 -15.17
N THR A 162 -7.35 -6.66 -15.93
CA THR A 162 -7.02 -6.33 -17.33
C THR A 162 -7.57 -7.32 -18.35
N LYS A 163 -8.45 -8.25 -17.94
CA LYS A 163 -8.97 -9.31 -18.81
C LYS A 163 -7.83 -10.07 -19.53
N GLY A 164 -6.95 -10.67 -18.73
CA GLY A 164 -5.78 -11.43 -19.19
C GLY A 164 -4.79 -10.59 -20.00
N GLY A 165 -4.65 -9.28 -19.69
CA GLY A 165 -3.75 -8.39 -20.40
C GLY A 165 -4.32 -7.70 -21.64
N SER A 166 -5.53 -8.05 -22.08
CA SER A 166 -6.16 -7.43 -23.27
C SER A 166 -6.70 -6.01 -23.03
N ARG A 167 -6.83 -5.59 -21.77
CA ARG A 167 -7.38 -4.31 -21.33
C ARG A 167 -6.38 -3.59 -20.43
N ILE A 168 -5.28 -3.13 -21.01
CA ILE A 168 -4.26 -2.37 -20.28
C ILE A 168 -4.80 -0.98 -19.91
N PRO A 169 -4.63 -0.52 -18.65
CA PRO A 169 -4.98 0.83 -18.23
C PRO A 169 -4.34 1.88 -19.14
N VAL A 170 -5.09 2.94 -19.48
CA VAL A 170 -4.58 3.98 -20.39
C VAL A 170 -3.53 4.90 -19.77
N ASN A 171 -3.46 4.98 -18.44
CA ASN A 171 -2.48 5.80 -17.72
C ASN A 171 -2.37 5.38 -16.24
N ALA A 172 -1.37 5.92 -15.54
CA ALA A 172 -1.11 5.62 -14.13
C ALA A 172 -2.25 6.01 -13.19
N ALA A 173 -3.07 7.03 -13.52
CA ALA A 173 -4.20 7.41 -12.69
C ALA A 173 -5.28 6.30 -12.66
N VAL A 174 -5.54 5.66 -13.80
CA VAL A 174 -6.42 4.49 -13.87
C VAL A 174 -5.81 3.30 -13.12
N THR A 175 -4.49 3.10 -13.22
CA THR A 175 -3.78 2.06 -12.46
C THR A 175 -3.94 2.25 -10.96
N ASN A 176 -3.72 3.46 -10.45
CA ASN A 176 -3.88 3.77 -9.02
C ASN A 176 -5.31 3.49 -8.53
N ASN A 177 -6.32 3.78 -9.37
CA ASN A 177 -7.70 3.45 -9.08
C ASN A 177 -7.95 1.93 -9.01
N ILE A 178 -7.31 1.14 -9.88
CA ILE A 178 -7.37 -0.33 -9.84
C ILE A 178 -6.75 -0.85 -8.55
N ILE A 179 -5.57 -0.35 -8.16
CA ILE A 179 -4.89 -0.75 -6.93
C ILE A 179 -5.73 -0.41 -5.70
N ALA A 180 -6.27 0.82 -5.64
CA ALA A 180 -7.16 1.23 -4.56
C ALA A 180 -8.42 0.36 -4.52
N MET A 181 -9.00 0.03 -5.67
CA MET A 181 -10.17 -0.83 -5.77
C MET A 181 -9.86 -2.29 -5.38
N ALA A 182 -8.67 -2.81 -5.68
CA ALA A 182 -8.25 -4.16 -5.28
C ALA A 182 -8.23 -4.31 -3.75
N LYS A 183 -7.66 -3.33 -3.03
CA LYS A 183 -7.70 -3.28 -1.55
C LYS A 183 -9.14 -3.35 -1.03
N ARG A 184 -10.05 -2.61 -1.67
CA ARG A 184 -11.46 -2.61 -1.30
C ARG A 184 -12.16 -3.94 -1.64
N MET A 185 -11.76 -4.62 -2.71
CA MET A 185 -12.29 -5.94 -3.06
C MET A 185 -11.84 -7.00 -2.05
N ASP A 186 -10.64 -6.90 -1.49
CA ASP A 186 -10.22 -7.77 -0.38
C ASP A 186 -11.10 -7.54 0.87
N GLU A 187 -11.41 -6.28 1.22
CA GLU A 187 -12.38 -5.99 2.28
C GLU A 187 -13.77 -6.59 1.99
N VAL A 188 -14.23 -6.51 0.74
CA VAL A 188 -15.50 -7.12 0.29
C VAL A 188 -15.45 -8.65 0.45
N ARG A 189 -14.37 -9.30 0.03
CA ARG A 189 -14.17 -10.75 0.16
C ARG A 189 -14.23 -11.16 1.64
N ASN A 190 -13.54 -10.44 2.51
CA ASN A 190 -13.56 -10.68 3.95
C ASN A 190 -14.97 -10.47 4.54
N LYS A 191 -15.67 -9.40 4.13
CA LYS A 191 -17.03 -9.10 4.58
C LYS A 191 -18.03 -10.19 4.18
N LEU A 192 -17.78 -10.84 3.05
CA LEU A 192 -18.56 -11.97 2.54
C LEU A 192 -18.03 -13.32 3.04
N GLY A 193 -17.24 -13.35 4.10
CA GLY A 193 -16.79 -14.58 4.77
C GLY A 193 -15.80 -15.39 3.94
N ASP A 194 -14.86 -14.73 3.27
CA ASP A 194 -13.77 -15.34 2.50
C ASP A 194 -14.23 -16.23 1.33
N ARG A 195 -15.49 -16.07 0.91
CA ARG A 195 -16.04 -16.80 -0.24
C ARG A 195 -15.25 -16.46 -1.51
N PRO A 196 -14.99 -17.44 -2.40
CA PRO A 196 -14.38 -17.16 -3.69
C PRO A 196 -15.18 -16.14 -4.50
N ILE A 197 -14.48 -15.13 -5.00
CA ILE A 197 -15.03 -14.09 -5.88
C ILE A 197 -14.46 -14.31 -7.27
N THR A 198 -15.31 -14.32 -8.30
CA THR A 198 -14.87 -14.34 -9.69
C THR A 198 -15.15 -13.00 -10.34
N ILE A 199 -14.09 -12.34 -10.82
CA ILE A 199 -14.20 -11.08 -11.56
C ILE A 199 -14.67 -11.37 -12.99
N THR A 200 -15.82 -10.80 -13.35
CA THR A 200 -16.36 -10.92 -14.72
C THR A 200 -15.91 -9.77 -15.61
N SER A 201 -15.80 -8.57 -15.05
CA SER A 201 -15.29 -7.37 -15.71
C SER A 201 -14.76 -6.35 -14.71
N TRP A 202 -13.66 -5.70 -15.02
CA TRP A 202 -13.08 -4.64 -14.19
C TRP A 202 -12.71 -3.44 -15.07
N TYR A 203 -11.44 -3.24 -15.43
CA TYR A 203 -11.12 -2.13 -16.32
C TYR A 203 -11.71 -2.36 -17.73
N ARG A 204 -12.33 -1.30 -18.28
CA ARG A 204 -12.80 -1.28 -19.67
C ARG A 204 -12.16 -0.10 -20.41
N PRO A 205 -11.33 -0.35 -21.44
CA PRO A 205 -10.88 0.70 -22.33
C PRO A 205 -12.07 1.39 -23.01
N PRO A 206 -11.97 2.68 -23.39
CA PRO A 206 -13.08 3.43 -23.99
C PRO A 206 -13.78 2.73 -25.15
N GLN A 207 -13.00 2.09 -26.03
CA GLN A 207 -13.52 1.32 -27.16
C GLN A 207 -14.34 0.10 -26.74
N VAL A 208 -13.88 -0.63 -25.72
CA VAL A 208 -14.58 -1.81 -25.18
C VAL A 208 -15.85 -1.37 -24.48
N ASN A 209 -15.78 -0.32 -23.65
CA ASN A 209 -16.95 0.23 -22.96
C ASN A 209 -18.03 0.65 -23.97
N ARG A 210 -17.66 1.32 -25.07
CA ARG A 210 -18.62 1.68 -26.13
C ARG A 210 -19.21 0.46 -26.82
N ALA A 211 -18.40 -0.55 -27.15
CA ALA A 211 -18.84 -1.76 -27.84
C ALA A 211 -19.88 -2.56 -27.03
N VAL A 212 -19.78 -2.54 -25.70
CA VAL A 212 -20.74 -3.21 -24.81
C VAL A 212 -21.91 -2.31 -24.38
N GLY A 213 -22.08 -1.13 -25.00
CA GLY A 213 -23.14 -0.19 -24.64
C GLY A 213 -22.98 0.46 -23.25
N GLY A 214 -21.76 0.49 -22.72
CA GLY A 214 -21.46 1.05 -21.41
C GLY A 214 -21.71 2.55 -21.33
N ALA A 215 -22.11 3.03 -20.15
CA ALA A 215 -22.36 4.45 -19.91
C ALA A 215 -21.12 5.32 -20.19
N ARG A 216 -21.36 6.57 -20.65
CA ARG A 216 -20.29 7.54 -20.96
C ARG A 216 -19.40 7.85 -19.76
N ASN A 217 -19.97 7.85 -18.56
CA ASN A 217 -19.27 8.10 -17.29
C ASN A 217 -19.09 6.81 -16.47
N SER A 218 -18.93 5.66 -17.14
CA SER A 218 -18.77 4.37 -16.46
C SER A 218 -17.53 4.36 -15.55
N THR A 219 -17.70 3.85 -14.33
CA THR A 219 -16.62 3.66 -13.35
C THR A 219 -15.56 2.67 -13.82
N HIS A 220 -15.92 1.72 -14.69
CA HIS A 220 -14.98 0.82 -15.36
C HIS A 220 -13.95 1.55 -16.24
N LEU A 221 -14.30 2.70 -16.84
CA LEU A 221 -13.36 3.51 -17.63
C LEU A 221 -12.26 4.13 -16.77
N ARG A 222 -12.52 4.26 -15.46
CA ARG A 222 -11.64 4.90 -14.50
C ARG A 222 -10.90 3.88 -13.63
N GLY A 223 -11.17 2.59 -13.77
CA GLY A 223 -10.49 1.51 -13.05
C GLY A 223 -11.04 1.19 -11.66
N HIS A 224 -12.05 1.92 -11.19
CA HIS A 224 -12.62 1.74 -9.85
C HIS A 224 -14.03 1.13 -9.83
N GLY A 225 -14.44 0.49 -10.92
CA GLY A 225 -15.69 -0.27 -11.02
C GLY A 225 -15.44 -1.73 -11.36
N VAL A 226 -16.15 -2.63 -10.69
CA VAL A 226 -15.94 -4.09 -10.73
C VAL A 226 -17.28 -4.79 -10.83
N ASP A 227 -17.40 -5.69 -11.79
CA ASP A 227 -18.50 -6.64 -11.94
C ASP A 227 -18.01 -8.03 -11.54
N PHE A 228 -18.66 -8.68 -10.58
CA PHE A 228 -18.21 -9.94 -10.01
C PHE A 228 -19.36 -10.86 -9.61
N ILE A 229 -19.03 -12.12 -9.40
CA ILE A 229 -19.91 -13.14 -8.81
C ILE A 229 -19.24 -13.72 -7.56
N VAL A 230 -20.03 -14.19 -6.62
CA VAL A 230 -19.56 -14.74 -5.35
C VAL A 230 -20.05 -16.17 -5.23
N SER A 231 -19.14 -17.10 -4.97
CA SER A 231 -19.49 -18.51 -4.82
C SER A 231 -20.49 -18.69 -3.68
N GLY A 232 -21.62 -19.33 -3.98
CA GLY A 232 -22.68 -19.61 -3.01
C GLY A 232 -23.59 -18.44 -2.66
N LEU A 233 -23.50 -17.28 -3.34
CA LEU A 233 -24.42 -16.15 -3.16
C LEU A 233 -24.94 -15.64 -4.50
N SER A 234 -26.25 -15.42 -4.60
CA SER A 234 -26.83 -14.71 -5.74
C SER A 234 -26.45 -13.23 -5.71
N PRO A 235 -26.44 -12.52 -6.87
CA PRO A 235 -26.13 -11.09 -6.92
C PRO A 235 -26.98 -10.23 -5.98
N ARG A 236 -28.25 -10.61 -5.80
CA ARG A 236 -29.19 -9.94 -4.89
C ARG A 236 -28.79 -10.13 -3.42
N GLU A 237 -28.35 -11.33 -3.04
CA GLU A 237 -27.85 -11.58 -1.69
C GLU A 237 -26.57 -10.83 -1.43
N VAL A 238 -25.61 -10.84 -2.38
CA VAL A 238 -24.38 -10.04 -2.27
C VAL A 238 -24.71 -8.57 -2.06
N GLN A 239 -25.62 -8.00 -2.85
CA GLN A 239 -26.04 -6.61 -2.64
C GLN A 239 -26.63 -6.40 -1.25
N ARG A 240 -27.52 -7.29 -0.78
CA ARG A 240 -28.13 -7.16 0.56
C ARG A 240 -27.08 -7.17 1.68
N GLU A 241 -26.08 -8.03 1.60
CA GLU A 241 -25.01 -8.12 2.62
C GLU A 241 -24.08 -6.90 2.61
N LEU A 242 -23.76 -6.38 1.42
CA LEU A 242 -22.84 -5.26 1.27
C LEU A 242 -23.52 -3.89 1.44
N ASP A 243 -24.81 -3.79 1.18
CA ASP A 243 -25.56 -2.53 1.16
C ASP A 243 -25.39 -1.70 2.44
N PRO A 244 -25.49 -2.23 3.66
CA PRO A 244 -25.37 -1.44 4.88
C PRO A 244 -23.97 -0.86 5.12
N TRP A 245 -22.93 -1.53 4.60
CA TRP A 245 -21.53 -1.20 4.89
C TRP A 245 -20.84 -0.44 3.74
N TRP A 246 -21.23 -0.72 2.50
CA TRP A 246 -20.52 -0.21 1.34
C TRP A 246 -20.86 1.25 1.04
N ASN A 247 -19.88 2.15 1.23
CA ASN A 247 -19.98 3.57 0.92
C ASN A 247 -19.46 3.92 -0.49
N GLY A 248 -20.04 3.28 -1.50
CA GLY A 248 -19.75 3.54 -2.91
C GLY A 248 -20.96 3.18 -3.78
N GLY A 249 -20.75 3.00 -5.08
CA GLY A 249 -21.77 2.45 -5.96
C GLY A 249 -21.93 0.95 -5.74
N LEU A 250 -23.17 0.46 -5.72
CA LEU A 250 -23.49 -0.97 -5.60
C LEU A 250 -24.78 -1.26 -6.36
N GLY A 251 -24.78 -2.30 -7.18
CA GLY A 251 -25.97 -2.76 -7.86
C GLY A 251 -25.88 -4.25 -8.18
N TYR A 252 -26.99 -4.86 -8.54
CA TYR A 252 -27.01 -6.21 -9.09
C TYR A 252 -27.68 -6.22 -10.46
N GLY A 253 -27.23 -7.13 -11.32
CA GLY A 253 -27.96 -7.61 -12.48
C GLY A 253 -28.29 -9.10 -12.31
N HIS A 254 -28.81 -9.72 -13.37
CA HIS A 254 -29.21 -11.13 -13.33
C HIS A 254 -28.06 -12.09 -12.99
N THR A 255 -26.85 -11.81 -13.48
CA THR A 255 -25.71 -12.74 -13.39
C THR A 255 -24.47 -12.14 -12.74
N PHE A 256 -24.54 -10.92 -12.20
CA PHE A 256 -23.39 -10.24 -11.60
C PHE A 256 -23.81 -9.18 -10.59
N THR A 257 -22.92 -8.88 -9.65
CA THR A 257 -22.98 -7.70 -8.80
C THR A 257 -21.98 -6.67 -9.32
N HIS A 258 -22.41 -5.41 -9.44
CA HIS A 258 -21.52 -4.28 -9.68
C HIS A 258 -21.20 -3.59 -8.37
N LEU A 259 -19.94 -3.18 -8.21
CA LEU A 259 -19.49 -2.36 -7.12
C LEU A 259 -18.43 -1.35 -7.61
N ASP A 260 -18.48 -0.12 -7.11
CA ASP A 260 -17.47 0.89 -7.42
C ASP A 260 -17.14 1.82 -6.26
N ASN A 261 -15.93 2.39 -6.30
CA ASN A 261 -15.42 3.34 -5.32
C ASN A 261 -15.57 4.81 -5.75
N ARG A 262 -16.80 5.27 -6.00
CA ARG A 262 -17.09 6.68 -6.39
C ARG A 262 -17.09 7.71 -5.26
N GLY A 263 -16.83 7.30 -4.02
CA GLY A 263 -16.79 8.19 -2.85
C GLY A 263 -18.15 8.62 -2.27
N TYR A 264 -19.27 8.15 -2.84
CA TYR A 264 -20.60 8.34 -2.28
C TYR A 264 -21.51 7.15 -2.58
N ARG A 265 -22.54 6.97 -1.75
CA ARG A 265 -23.51 5.87 -1.89
C ARG A 265 -24.38 6.06 -3.13
N ALA A 266 -24.44 5.05 -3.99
CA ALA A 266 -25.38 4.97 -5.10
C ALA A 266 -25.86 3.53 -5.29
N ARG A 267 -27.15 3.34 -5.63
CA ARG A 267 -27.78 2.02 -5.78
C ARG A 267 -28.58 1.92 -7.06
N TRP A 268 -28.58 0.75 -7.68
CA TRP A 268 -29.39 0.48 -8.86
C TRP A 268 -29.68 -1.02 -9.00
N ASN A 269 -30.70 -1.33 -9.79
CA ASN A 269 -31.00 -2.66 -10.29
C ASN A 269 -30.87 -2.62 -11.82
N TYR A 270 -30.11 -3.55 -12.42
CA TYR A 270 -29.95 -3.65 -13.88
C TYR A 270 -31.05 -4.48 -14.57
N GLY A 271 -31.97 -5.09 -13.81
CA GLY A 271 -33.03 -5.97 -14.29
C GLY A 271 -33.44 -6.94 -13.20
#